data_AF-I4YN17-F1
#
_entry.id   AF-I4YN17-F1
#
_cell.length_a   1.000
_cell.length_b   1.000
_cell.length_c   1.000
_cell.angle_alpha   90.00
_cell.angle_beta   90.00
_cell.angle_gamma   90.00
#
_symmetry.space_group_name_H-M   'P 1'
#
loop_
_entity.id
_entity.type
_entity.pdbx_description
1 polymer ?
#
loop_
_entity_poly.entity_id
_entity_poly.type
_entity_poly.pdbx_seq_one_letter_code
_entity_poly.pdbx_strand_id
1 'polypeptide(L)'
;MTASTRTMGSLLLAAVLLGGTGSPAGAASLSELQGAWVINSAQCSDVFTKRSGRFAFRPGKRNADTSFIINGSRIQGARATCTLASEKQTADGLKAVLDCSSRMMVGALPVTFRTPGPNTIVKFDPDFPDLTATFTRCN
;
A
#
# COMPACT_ATOMS: atom_id res chain seq x y z
N MET A 1 -53.45 16.03 51.10
CA MET A 1 -52.11 15.48 50.77
C MET A 1 -51.68 16.08 49.44
N THR A 2 -50.63 16.90 49.42
CA THR A 2 -49.63 17.05 48.33
C THR A 2 -48.77 18.27 48.61
N ALA A 3 -47.53 18.00 48.99
CA ALA A 3 -46.48 18.97 49.24
C ALA A 3 -45.87 19.47 47.92
N SER A 4 -45.53 20.76 47.90
CA SER A 4 -44.70 21.38 46.87
C SER A 4 -43.26 21.39 47.37
N THR A 5 -42.34 20.78 46.63
CA THR A 5 -40.90 20.86 46.88
C THR A 5 -40.12 20.95 45.57
N ARG A 6 -39.20 21.91 45.57
CA ARG A 6 -38.23 22.26 44.51
C ARG A 6 -37.13 21.20 44.40
N THR A 7 -36.61 20.97 43.20
CA THR A 7 -35.30 20.33 42.96
C THR A 7 -34.80 20.82 41.60
N MET A 8 -33.81 21.72 41.49
CA MET A 8 -32.38 21.63 41.83
C MET A 8 -31.61 20.79 40.80
N GLY A 9 -30.63 21.46 40.18
CA GLY A 9 -30.05 21.12 38.89
C GLY A 9 -29.27 19.80 38.83
N SER A 10 -29.03 19.38 37.60
CA SER A 10 -28.12 18.29 37.27
C SER A 10 -27.27 18.72 36.08
N LEU A 11 -26.05 19.15 36.40
CA LEU A 11 -24.93 19.30 35.46
C LEU A 11 -24.52 17.90 35.01
N LEU A 12 -24.87 17.53 33.77
CA LEU A 12 -24.35 16.31 33.14
C LEU A 12 -23.02 16.66 32.46
N LEU A 13 -21.90 16.25 33.08
CA LEU A 13 -20.60 16.22 32.40
C LEU A 13 -20.61 15.09 31.36
N ALA A 14 -20.57 15.45 30.08
CA ALA A 14 -20.35 14.50 28.99
C ALA A 14 -18.86 14.14 28.91
N ALA A 15 -18.52 12.89 29.25
CA ALA A 15 -17.21 12.32 29.02
C ALA A 15 -17.04 12.02 27.52
N VAL A 16 -16.27 12.87 26.82
CA VAL A 16 -15.87 12.63 25.42
C VAL A 16 -14.73 11.61 25.42
N LEU A 17 -15.06 10.36 25.15
CA LEU A 17 -14.09 9.31 24.81
C LEU A 17 -13.52 9.62 23.42
N LEU A 18 -12.32 10.18 23.38
CA LEU A 18 -11.50 10.23 22.17
C LEU A 18 -11.01 8.82 21.85
N GLY A 19 -11.85 8.05 21.16
CA GLY A 19 -11.45 6.82 20.51
C GLY A 19 -10.45 7.15 19.39
N GLY A 20 -9.18 6.83 19.59
CA GLY A 20 -8.19 6.85 18.54
C GLY A 20 -8.57 5.83 17.47
N THR A 21 -9.05 6.31 16.32
CA THR A 21 -9.28 5.48 15.14
C THR A 21 -7.92 5.14 14.52
N GLY A 22 -7.19 4.21 15.15
CA GLY A 22 -6.20 3.43 14.44
C GLY A 22 -6.95 2.65 13.38
N SER A 23 -6.89 3.09 12.12
CA SER A 23 -7.42 2.29 11.01
C SER A 23 -6.76 0.93 11.10
N PRO A 24 -7.50 -0.19 11.18
CA PRO A 24 -6.87 -1.50 11.09
C PRO A 24 -6.08 -1.48 9.78
N ALA A 25 -4.79 -1.84 9.84
CA ALA A 25 -4.05 -2.22 8.65
C ALA A 25 -4.81 -3.41 8.07
N GLY A 26 -5.78 -3.13 7.20
CA GLY A 26 -6.68 -4.11 6.65
C GLY A 26 -5.86 -5.10 5.82
N ALA A 27 -6.33 -6.34 5.80
CA ALA A 27 -5.85 -7.37 4.88
C ALA A 27 -5.77 -6.75 3.48
N ALA A 28 -4.55 -6.50 2.99
CA ALA A 28 -4.36 -5.84 1.73
C ALA A 28 -4.38 -6.86 0.58
N SER A 29 -4.90 -6.46 -0.55
CA SER A 29 -4.89 -7.18 -1.82
C SER A 29 -4.10 -6.39 -2.85
N LEU A 30 -3.64 -7.04 -3.93
CA LEU A 30 -3.01 -6.30 -5.03
C LEU A 30 -3.95 -5.22 -5.61
N SER A 31 -5.27 -5.43 -5.51
CA SER A 31 -6.31 -4.48 -5.95
C SER A 31 -6.32 -3.17 -5.15
N GLU A 32 -5.81 -3.13 -3.93
CA GLU A 32 -5.68 -1.92 -3.11
C GLU A 32 -4.33 -1.21 -3.32
N LEU A 33 -3.37 -1.93 -3.92
CA LEU A 33 -2.01 -1.42 -4.18
C LEU A 33 -1.85 -0.76 -5.55
N GLN A 34 -2.94 -0.44 -6.23
CA GLN A 34 -2.95 0.11 -7.60
C GLN A 34 -2.29 1.49 -7.70
N GLY A 35 -1.28 1.63 -8.56
CA GLY A 35 -0.58 2.91 -8.72
C GLY A 35 0.90 2.74 -9.00
N ALA A 36 1.61 3.86 -8.98
CA ALA A 36 3.05 3.90 -9.19
C ALA A 36 3.78 4.04 -7.85
N TRP A 37 4.90 3.32 -7.72
CA TRP A 37 5.63 3.16 -6.46
C TRP A 37 7.12 3.42 -6.68
N VAL A 38 7.71 4.17 -5.75
CA VAL A 38 9.14 4.54 -5.72
C VAL A 38 9.68 4.37 -4.30
N ILE A 39 11.00 4.18 -4.14
CA ILE A 39 11.61 4.18 -2.80
C ILE A 39 11.67 5.60 -2.23
N ASN A 40 11.93 6.60 -3.08
CA ASN A 40 11.99 8.01 -2.69
C ASN A 40 10.92 8.81 -3.44
N SER A 41 9.96 9.37 -2.72
CA SER A 41 8.83 10.13 -3.28
C SER A 41 9.26 11.30 -4.17
N ALA A 42 10.42 11.90 -3.92
CA ALA A 42 10.97 12.97 -4.76
C ALA A 42 11.24 12.51 -6.21
N GLN A 43 11.37 11.20 -6.45
CA GLN A 43 11.64 10.63 -7.78
C GLN A 43 10.37 10.42 -8.62
N CYS A 44 9.17 10.63 -8.07
CA CYS A 44 7.91 10.34 -8.78
C CYS A 44 7.81 11.06 -10.13
N SER A 45 8.09 12.37 -10.17
CA SER A 45 8.05 13.17 -11.40
C SER A 45 9.18 12.83 -12.37
N ASP A 46 10.28 12.27 -11.88
CA ASP A 46 11.47 11.93 -12.65
C ASP A 46 11.35 10.55 -13.31
N VAL A 47 10.68 9.62 -12.65
CA VAL A 47 10.52 8.24 -13.10
C VAL A 47 9.25 8.08 -13.93
N PHE A 48 8.17 8.74 -13.53
CA PHE A 48 6.86 8.54 -14.11
C PHE A 48 6.33 9.79 -14.83
N THR A 49 5.46 9.53 -15.80
CA THR A 49 4.55 10.50 -16.39
C THR A 49 3.13 9.99 -16.18
N LYS A 50 2.18 10.89 -15.90
CA LYS A 50 0.76 10.57 -15.75
C LYS A 50 0.04 11.04 -17.01
N ARG A 51 -0.57 10.11 -17.75
CA ARG A 51 -1.34 10.39 -18.97
C ARG A 51 -2.74 9.80 -18.84
N SER A 52 -3.76 10.64 -18.98
CA SER A 52 -5.17 10.21 -18.84
C SER A 52 -5.44 9.43 -17.55
N GLY A 53 -4.89 9.91 -16.43
CA GLY A 53 -5.05 9.27 -15.11
C GLY A 53 -4.19 8.03 -14.86
N ARG A 54 -3.44 7.54 -15.85
CA ARG A 54 -2.57 6.36 -15.70
C ARG A 54 -1.10 6.74 -15.65
N PHE A 55 -0.35 6.11 -14.76
CA PHE A 55 1.10 6.23 -14.71
C PHE A 55 1.76 5.42 -15.84
N ALA A 56 2.85 5.94 -16.36
CA ALA A 56 3.76 5.25 -17.27
C ALA A 56 5.19 5.67 -16.97
N PHE A 57 6.16 4.79 -17.20
CA PHE A 57 7.58 5.15 -17.11
C PHE A 57 7.94 6.21 -18.14
N ARG A 58 8.75 7.18 -17.75
CA ARG A 58 9.35 8.14 -18.69
C ARG A 58 10.35 7.45 -19.62
N PRO A 59 10.44 7.87 -20.89
CA PRO A 59 11.50 7.41 -21.80
C PRO A 59 12.89 7.61 -21.20
N GLY A 60 13.80 6.65 -21.39
CA GLY A 60 15.19 6.72 -20.87
C GLY A 60 15.35 6.52 -19.36
N LYS A 61 14.25 6.53 -18.59
CA LYS A 61 14.26 6.25 -17.13
C LYS A 61 13.95 4.78 -16.82
N ARG A 62 14.15 3.90 -17.81
CA ARG A 62 14.07 2.43 -17.68
C ARG A 62 15.15 1.81 -16.77
N ASN A 63 16.01 2.63 -16.19
CA ASN A 63 17.01 2.22 -15.19
C ASN A 63 16.57 2.59 -13.75
N ALA A 64 15.32 3.02 -13.55
CA ALA A 64 14.74 3.14 -12.21
C ALA A 64 14.48 1.72 -11.67
N ASP A 65 15.56 1.02 -11.32
CA ASP A 65 15.57 -0.42 -11.10
C ASP A 65 14.68 -0.88 -9.93
N THR A 66 14.28 0.06 -9.07
CA THR A 66 13.45 -0.19 -7.90
C THR A 66 12.01 0.32 -8.05
N SER A 67 11.69 1.05 -9.12
CA SER A 67 10.35 1.62 -9.29
C SER A 67 9.43 0.69 -10.08
N PHE A 68 8.14 0.70 -9.76
CA PHE A 68 7.15 -0.14 -10.44
C PHE A 68 5.75 0.47 -10.45
N ILE A 69 4.91 -0.07 -11.33
CA ILE A 69 3.51 0.31 -11.48
C ILE A 69 2.67 -0.95 -11.27
N ILE A 70 1.69 -0.90 -10.37
CA ILE A 70 0.65 -1.92 -10.22
C ILE A 70 -0.58 -1.46 -10.98
N ASN A 71 -1.04 -2.27 -11.93
CA ASN A 71 -2.23 -2.02 -12.73
C ASN A 71 -2.98 -3.33 -13.01
N GLY A 72 -4.17 -3.45 -12.43
CA GLY A 72 -4.93 -4.70 -12.37
C GLY A 72 -4.11 -5.78 -11.67
N SER A 73 -3.96 -6.92 -12.35
CA SER A 73 -3.12 -8.04 -11.89
C SER A 73 -1.65 -7.92 -12.28
N ARG A 74 -1.22 -6.83 -12.93
CA ARG A 74 0.14 -6.70 -13.45
C ARG A 74 0.98 -5.75 -12.59
N ILE A 75 2.22 -6.17 -12.32
CA ILE A 75 3.28 -5.34 -11.76
C ILE A 75 4.30 -5.08 -12.87
N GLN A 76 4.35 -3.84 -13.35
CA GLN A 76 5.28 -3.41 -14.37
C GLN A 76 6.49 -2.73 -13.72
N GLY A 77 7.64 -3.39 -13.76
CA GLY A 77 8.93 -2.79 -13.47
C GLY A 77 9.59 -2.23 -14.73
N ALA A 78 10.77 -1.64 -14.57
CA ALA A 78 11.49 -1.03 -15.69
C ALA A 78 12.02 -2.07 -16.70
N ARG A 79 12.40 -3.26 -16.20
CA ARG A 79 13.03 -4.36 -16.97
C ARG A 79 12.20 -5.64 -17.07
N ALA A 80 11.17 -5.78 -16.25
CA ALA A 80 10.32 -6.97 -16.21
C ALA A 80 8.86 -6.57 -16.01
N THR A 81 7.95 -7.41 -16.50
CA THR A 81 6.52 -7.34 -16.17
C THR A 81 6.13 -8.64 -15.52
N CYS A 82 5.50 -8.54 -14.36
CA CYS A 82 4.98 -9.67 -13.63
C CYS A 82 3.45 -9.65 -13.62
N THR A 83 2.83 -10.82 -13.64
CA THR A 83 1.38 -11.00 -13.49
C THR A 83 1.11 -11.78 -12.22
N LEU A 84 0.08 -11.39 -11.47
CA LEU A 84 -0.33 -12.09 -10.26
C LEU A 84 -0.80 -13.51 -10.62
N ALA A 85 -0.12 -14.52 -10.07
CA ALA A 85 -0.50 -15.92 -10.20
C ALA A 85 -1.39 -16.36 -9.03
N SER A 86 -0.99 -15.99 -7.81
CA SER A 86 -1.80 -16.17 -6.60
C SER A 86 -1.46 -15.12 -5.56
N GLU A 87 -2.43 -14.80 -4.69
CA GLU A 87 -2.21 -14.01 -3.49
C GLU A 87 -2.90 -14.62 -2.29
N LYS A 88 -2.37 -14.30 -1.11
CA LYS A 88 -2.94 -14.58 0.19
C LYS A 88 -2.76 -13.35 1.05
N GLN A 89 -3.86 -12.78 1.51
CA GLN A 89 -3.81 -11.66 2.44
C GLN A 89 -3.24 -12.13 3.79
N THR A 90 -2.52 -11.24 4.47
CA THR A 90 -2.01 -11.43 5.82
C THR A 90 -2.63 -10.40 6.76
N ALA A 91 -2.33 -10.50 8.06
CA ALA A 91 -2.82 -9.54 9.04
C ALA A 91 -2.29 -8.11 8.80
N ASP A 92 -1.15 -7.97 8.12
CA ASP A 92 -0.42 -6.71 7.95
C ASP A 92 -0.12 -6.36 6.48
N GLY A 93 -0.69 -7.12 5.52
CA GLY A 93 -0.43 -6.94 4.10
C GLY A 93 -0.81 -8.17 3.27
N LEU A 94 0.12 -8.64 2.43
CA LEU A 94 -0.10 -9.79 1.53
C LEU A 94 1.16 -10.58 1.21
N LYS A 95 0.96 -11.86 0.90
CA LYS A 95 1.92 -12.74 0.23
C LYS A 95 1.40 -13.05 -1.16
N ALA A 96 2.24 -13.00 -2.17
CA ALA A 96 1.85 -13.29 -3.55
C ALA A 96 2.93 -14.10 -4.28
N VAL A 97 2.49 -14.85 -5.28
CA VAL A 97 3.36 -15.43 -6.29
C VAL A 97 3.08 -14.72 -7.60
N LEU A 98 4.14 -14.22 -8.23
CA LEU A 98 4.07 -13.46 -9.46
C LEU A 98 4.75 -14.23 -10.59
N ASP A 99 4.10 -14.33 -11.75
CA ASP A 99 4.72 -14.82 -12.97
C ASP A 99 5.40 -13.66 -13.69
N CYS A 100 6.72 -13.57 -13.56
CA CYS A 100 7.53 -12.51 -14.12
C CYS A 100 8.10 -12.89 -15.47
N SER A 101 8.10 -11.95 -16.41
CA SER A 101 8.76 -12.05 -17.70
C SER A 101 9.65 -10.83 -17.94
N SER A 102 10.83 -11.09 -18.49
CA SER A 102 11.81 -10.09 -18.93
C SER A 102 12.33 -10.48 -20.31
N ARG A 103 13.24 -9.68 -20.88
CA ARG A 103 13.88 -10.03 -22.17
C ARG A 103 14.74 -11.30 -22.09
N MET A 104 15.22 -11.68 -20.91
CA MET A 104 16.17 -12.78 -20.74
C MET A 104 15.56 -14.00 -20.04
N MET A 105 14.58 -13.79 -19.16
CA MET A 105 14.06 -14.83 -18.27
C MET A 105 12.57 -14.69 -18.03
N VAL A 106 11.92 -15.84 -17.81
CA VAL A 106 10.56 -15.99 -17.29
C VAL A 106 10.62 -16.87 -16.04
N GLY A 107 9.86 -16.55 -15.00
CA GLY A 107 9.82 -17.36 -13.79
C GLY A 107 8.85 -16.85 -12.74
N ALA A 108 8.49 -17.74 -11.80
CA ALA A 108 7.68 -17.42 -10.65
C ALA A 108 8.53 -16.74 -9.57
N LEU A 109 8.01 -15.66 -8.99
CA LEU A 109 8.65 -14.87 -7.95
C LEU A 109 7.70 -14.73 -6.75
N PRO A 110 7.99 -15.38 -5.61
CA PRO A 110 7.27 -15.10 -4.37
C PRO A 110 7.65 -13.71 -3.86
N VAL A 111 6.65 -12.95 -3.42
CA VAL A 111 6.81 -11.64 -2.79
C VAL A 111 5.96 -11.54 -1.54
N THR A 112 6.46 -10.80 -0.55
CA THR A 112 5.68 -10.43 0.63
C THR A 112 5.72 -8.92 0.80
N PHE A 113 4.55 -8.32 1.04
CA PHE A 113 4.41 -6.90 1.33
C PHE A 113 3.70 -6.71 2.66
N ARG A 114 4.19 -5.77 3.48
CA ARG A 114 3.39 -5.11 4.51
C ARG A 114 2.80 -3.83 3.97
N THR A 115 1.64 -3.45 4.49
CA THR A 115 0.90 -2.25 4.11
C THR A 115 0.63 -1.40 5.35
N PRO A 116 1.66 -0.72 5.90
CA PRO A 116 1.51 0.11 7.10
C PRO A 116 0.61 1.34 6.89
N GLY A 117 0.28 1.67 5.63
CA GLY A 117 -0.67 2.73 5.30
C GLY A 117 -1.01 2.75 3.81
N PRO A 118 -1.96 3.60 3.39
CA PRO A 118 -2.48 3.60 2.02
C PRO A 118 -1.44 3.99 0.97
N ASN A 119 -0.40 4.74 1.36
CA ASN A 119 0.64 5.24 0.45
C ASN A 119 2.02 4.64 0.74
N THR A 120 2.10 3.60 1.56
CA THR A 120 3.35 2.99 1.97
C THR A 120 3.23 1.47 1.91
N ILE A 121 4.15 0.84 1.18
CA ILE A 121 4.31 -0.62 1.17
C ILE A 121 5.74 -0.95 1.54
N VAL A 122 5.91 -2.05 2.27
CA VAL A 122 7.23 -2.55 2.66
C VAL A 122 7.38 -3.95 2.11
N LYS A 123 8.26 -4.13 1.13
CA LYS A 123 8.67 -5.46 0.68
C LYS A 123 9.69 -6.00 1.67
N PHE A 124 9.54 -7.26 2.04
CA PHE A 124 10.54 -7.96 2.85
C PHE A 124 10.60 -9.43 2.44
N ASP A 125 11.69 -10.09 2.82
CA ASP A 125 11.82 -11.54 2.72
C ASP A 125 11.42 -12.15 4.08
N PRO A 126 10.47 -13.10 4.14
CA PRO A 126 10.11 -13.75 5.40
C PRO A 126 11.27 -14.44 6.11
N ASP A 127 12.27 -14.93 5.37
CA ASP A 127 13.45 -15.59 5.93
C ASP A 127 14.50 -14.57 6.44
N PHE A 128 14.41 -13.33 5.96
CA PHE A 128 15.28 -12.20 6.35
C PHE A 128 14.45 -10.93 6.62
N PRO A 129 13.62 -10.91 7.68
CA PRO A 129 12.59 -9.88 7.88
C PRO A 129 13.13 -8.47 8.12
N ASP A 130 14.40 -8.35 8.52
CA ASP A 130 15.08 -7.07 8.71
C ASP A 130 15.52 -6.43 7.38
N LEU A 131 15.65 -7.24 6.32
CA LEU A 131 15.98 -6.76 4.98
C LEU A 131 14.70 -6.30 4.28
N THR A 132 14.48 -4.99 4.34
CA THR A 132 13.26 -4.37 3.83
C THR A 132 13.53 -3.35 2.75
N ALA A 133 12.56 -3.19 1.86
CA ALA A 133 12.50 -2.09 0.91
C ALA A 133 11.14 -1.40 1.08
N THR A 134 11.17 -0.14 1.50
CA THR A 134 9.98 0.70 1.65
C THR A 134 9.73 1.45 0.36
N PHE A 135 8.49 1.42 -0.12
CA PHE A 135 8.04 2.16 -1.28
C PHE A 135 6.91 3.10 -0.88
N THR A 136 6.93 4.29 -1.48
CA THR A 136 5.90 5.31 -1.37
C THR A 136 5.12 5.40 -2.67
N ARG A 137 3.80 5.55 -2.56
CA ARG A 137 2.90 5.74 -3.70
C ARG A 137 3.09 7.15 -4.29
N CYS A 138 3.18 7.24 -5.61
CA CYS A 138 3.17 8.51 -6.32
C CYS A 138 1.74 9.05 -6.49
N ASN A 139 1.60 10.37 -6.43
CA ASN A 139 0.34 11.11 -6.60
C ASN A 139 0.20 11.71 -7.99
#